data_AF-A0A382ANP4-F1
#
_entry.id   AF-A0A382ANP4-F1
#
_cell.length_a   1.000
_cell.length_b   1.000
_cell.length_c   1.000
_cell.angle_alpha   90.00
_cell.angle_beta   90.00
_cell.angle_gamma   90.00
#
_symmetry.space_group_name_H-M   'P 1'
#
loop_
_entity.id
_entity.type
_entity.pdbx_description
1 polymer ?
#
loop_
_entity_poly.entity_id
_entity_poly.type
_entity_poly.pdbx_seq_one_letter_code
_entity_poly.pdbx_strand_id
1 'polypeptide(L)'
;MLTQSQKQEFYRNGFLKVAGVVPRLMVDAARQSINHSIGSIGKHQANEERYLAPAFCSELKENLVLTDLFNRTPVMRVAEALMGSDNVIPCSGAQIALRFPSQPGSEATKPGGHLDGLGNGSNSMAKGVY
;
A
#
# COMPACT_ATOMS: atom_id res chain seq x y z
N MET A 1 -17.63 -4.86 -11.74
CA MET A 1 -18.22 -3.52 -11.59
C MET A 1 -18.90 -3.50 -10.23
N LEU A 2 -18.81 -2.39 -9.47
CA LEU A 2 -19.40 -2.32 -8.13
C LEU A 2 -20.94 -2.32 -8.20
N THR A 3 -21.59 -3.04 -7.28
CA THR A 3 -23.05 -2.98 -7.11
C THR A 3 -23.45 -1.66 -6.44
N GLN A 4 -24.74 -1.31 -6.53
CA GLN A 4 -25.20 -0.13 -5.79
C GLN A 4 -25.09 -0.29 -4.27
N SER A 5 -25.31 -1.50 -3.75
CA SER A 5 -25.13 -1.77 -2.33
C SER A 5 -23.68 -1.52 -1.88
N GLN A 6 -22.68 -1.90 -2.69
CA GLN A 6 -21.27 -1.64 -2.40
C GLN A 6 -20.93 -0.14 -2.42
N LYS A 7 -21.52 0.62 -3.34
CA LYS A 7 -21.34 2.09 -3.37
C LYS A 7 -21.97 2.76 -2.14
N GLN A 8 -23.16 2.32 -1.73
CA GLN A 8 -23.81 2.81 -0.51
C GLN A 8 -23.05 2.39 0.77
N GLU A 9 -22.43 1.22 0.78
CA GLU A 9 -21.55 0.79 1.87
C GLU A 9 -20.33 1.73 1.98
N PHE A 10 -19.66 2.01 0.86
CA PHE A 10 -18.54 2.95 0.83
C PHE A 10 -18.94 4.33 1.34
N TYR A 11 -20.06 4.88 0.86
CA TYR A 11 -20.55 6.20 1.30
C TYR A 11 -20.82 6.26 2.82
N ARG A 12 -21.42 5.21 3.39
CA ARG A 12 -21.77 5.19 4.83
C ARG A 12 -20.58 4.92 5.74
N ASN A 13 -19.68 4.04 5.32
CA ASN A 13 -18.61 3.51 6.19
C ASN A 13 -17.25 4.18 5.94
N GLY A 14 -17.08 4.88 4.82
CA GLY A 14 -15.79 5.45 4.41
C GLY A 14 -14.78 4.44 3.87
N PHE A 15 -15.14 3.15 3.79
CA PHE A 15 -14.30 2.09 3.22
C PHE A 15 -15.15 0.99 2.58
N LEU A 16 -14.53 0.20 1.70
CA LEU A 16 -15.15 -0.94 1.02
C LEU A 16 -14.15 -2.08 0.86
N LYS A 17 -14.58 -3.31 1.16
CA LYS A 17 -13.80 -4.53 0.89
C LYS A 17 -14.26 -5.17 -0.42
N VAL A 18 -13.35 -5.31 -1.38
CA VAL A 18 -13.59 -6.02 -2.63
C VAL A 18 -12.60 -7.17 -2.75
N ALA A 19 -13.11 -8.40 -2.76
CA ALA A 19 -12.27 -9.60 -2.85
C ALA A 19 -11.97 -9.99 -4.30
N GLY A 20 -10.83 -10.66 -4.53
CA GLY A 20 -10.50 -11.25 -5.83
C GLY A 20 -10.20 -10.28 -6.96
N VAL A 21 -9.98 -8.99 -6.65
CA VAL A 21 -9.69 -7.97 -7.67
C VAL A 21 -8.31 -8.15 -8.28
N VAL A 22 -7.33 -8.61 -7.50
CA VAL A 22 -5.97 -8.90 -7.98
C VAL A 22 -5.82 -10.42 -8.19
N PRO A 23 -5.44 -10.88 -9.40
CA PRO A 23 -5.18 -12.29 -9.66
C PRO A 23 -4.07 -12.85 -8.75
N ARG A 24 -4.25 -14.09 -8.29
CA ARG A 24 -3.30 -14.73 -7.37
C ARG A 24 -1.87 -14.80 -7.91
N LEU A 25 -1.71 -15.05 -9.22
CA LEU A 25 -0.41 -15.08 -9.89
C LEU A 25 0.37 -13.77 -9.73
N MET A 26 -0.33 -12.62 -9.82
CA MET A 26 0.31 -11.30 -9.65
C MET A 26 0.69 -11.06 -8.19
N VAL A 27 -0.17 -11.48 -7.25
CA VAL A 27 0.13 -11.43 -5.81
C VAL A 27 1.38 -12.25 -5.49
N ASP A 28 1.48 -13.47 -6.01
CA ASP A 28 2.60 -14.36 -5.72
C ASP A 28 3.90 -13.84 -6.38
N ALA A 29 3.84 -13.28 -7.59
CA ALA A 29 4.99 -12.62 -8.23
C ALA A 29 5.49 -11.42 -7.43
N ALA A 30 4.59 -10.52 -7.00
CA ALA A 30 4.94 -9.38 -6.16
C ALA A 30 5.57 -9.82 -4.83
N ARG A 31 5.01 -10.84 -4.17
CA ARG A 31 5.56 -11.42 -2.94
C ARG A 31 6.95 -12.02 -3.16
N GLN A 32 7.18 -12.71 -4.27
CA GLN A 32 8.49 -13.26 -4.61
C GLN A 32 9.53 -12.15 -4.78
N SER A 33 9.20 -11.07 -5.51
CA SER A 33 10.09 -9.92 -5.69
C SER A 33 10.43 -9.24 -4.37
N ILE A 34 9.43 -8.99 -3.52
CA ILE A 34 9.63 -8.39 -2.18
C ILE A 34 10.52 -9.28 -1.32
N ASN A 35 10.26 -10.58 -1.25
CA ASN A 35 11.07 -11.51 -0.46
C ASN A 35 12.50 -11.62 -0.97
N HIS A 36 12.70 -11.63 -2.30
CA HIS A 36 14.04 -11.62 -2.89
C HIS A 36 14.81 -10.35 -2.49
N SER A 37 14.17 -9.18 -2.55
CA SER A 37 14.76 -7.90 -2.13
C SER A 37 15.14 -7.89 -0.64
N ILE A 38 14.24 -8.35 0.24
CA ILE A 38 14.54 -8.47 1.68
C ILE A 38 15.75 -9.39 1.90
N GLY A 39 15.78 -10.54 1.22
CA GLY A 39 16.86 -11.52 1.34
C GLY A 39 18.19 -11.08 0.72
N SER A 40 18.18 -10.22 -0.29
CA SER A 40 19.40 -9.68 -0.91
C SER A 40 20.03 -8.58 -0.07
N ILE A 41 19.23 -7.75 0.61
CA ILE A 41 19.72 -6.75 1.56
C ILE A 41 20.49 -7.42 2.72
N GLY A 42 20.03 -8.58 3.20
CA GLY A 42 20.76 -9.37 4.21
C GLY A 42 22.15 -9.87 3.76
N LYS A 43 22.49 -9.77 2.47
CA LYS A 43 23.81 -10.15 1.91
C LYS A 43 24.78 -8.97 1.77
N HIS A 44 24.31 -7.73 1.89
CA HIS A 44 25.13 -6.53 1.69
C HIS A 44 25.03 -5.66 2.94
N GLN A 45 26.11 -5.73 3.74
CA GLN A 45 26.40 -4.99 4.98
C GLN A 45 25.26 -4.11 5.50
N ALA A 46 24.69 -4.57 6.61
CA ALA A 46 23.63 -3.89 7.28
C ALA A 46 24.05 -2.49 7.76
N ASN A 47 23.51 -1.46 7.11
CA ASN A 47 23.58 -0.10 7.62
C ASN A 47 22.28 0.19 8.39
N GLU A 48 22.35 0.10 9.72
CA GLU A 48 21.24 0.23 10.68
C GLU A 48 20.32 1.43 10.41
N GLU A 49 20.88 2.56 9.98
CA GLU A 49 20.13 3.80 9.66
C GLU A 49 19.25 3.69 8.39
N ARG A 50 19.59 2.80 7.46
CA ARG A 50 18.80 2.53 6.23
C ARG A 50 17.68 1.51 6.45
N TYR A 51 17.52 0.97 7.66
CA TYR A 51 16.49 -0.02 7.99
C TYR A 51 15.25 0.55 8.66
N LEU A 52 15.06 1.87 8.58
CA LEU A 52 13.74 2.44 8.82
C LEU A 52 12.78 1.92 7.73
N ALA A 53 11.58 1.51 8.14
CA ALA A 53 10.56 0.88 7.28
C ALA A 53 10.32 1.51 5.88
N PRO A 54 10.47 2.84 5.64
CA PRO A 54 10.28 3.43 4.31
C PRO A 54 11.41 3.16 3.30
N ALA A 55 12.58 2.68 3.76
CA ALA A 55 13.79 2.50 2.95
C ALA A 55 13.99 1.05 2.46
N PHE A 56 13.31 0.07 3.06
CA PHE A 56 13.32 -1.30 2.57
C PHE A 56 12.74 -1.40 1.16
N CYS A 57 13.37 -2.23 0.32
CA CYS A 57 12.90 -2.55 -1.02
C CYS A 57 12.70 -1.31 -1.91
N SER A 58 13.47 -0.25 -1.68
CA SER A 58 13.33 1.02 -2.42
C SER A 58 13.45 0.86 -3.94
N GLU A 59 14.25 -0.09 -4.39
CA GLU A 59 14.45 -0.46 -5.79
C GLU A 59 13.21 -1.06 -6.44
N LEU A 60 12.23 -1.49 -5.65
CA LEU A 60 10.97 -2.04 -6.15
C LEU A 60 9.86 -0.99 -6.26
N LYS A 61 10.03 0.23 -5.70
CA LYS A 61 8.96 1.22 -5.59
C LYS A 61 8.26 1.51 -6.92
N GLU A 62 9.01 1.59 -8.01
CA GLU A 62 8.50 1.89 -9.35
C GLU A 62 8.41 0.65 -10.25
N ASN A 63 8.69 -0.54 -9.69
CA ASN A 63 8.74 -1.77 -10.47
C ASN A 63 7.33 -2.17 -10.92
N LEU A 64 7.19 -2.54 -12.20
CA LEU A 64 5.94 -2.97 -12.81
C LEU A 64 5.27 -4.12 -12.06
N VAL A 65 6.03 -5.02 -11.43
CA VAL A 65 5.46 -6.13 -10.64
C VAL A 65 4.57 -5.64 -9.48
N LEU A 66 4.81 -4.41 -8.99
CA LEU A 66 4.02 -3.78 -7.94
C LEU A 66 2.97 -2.82 -8.51
N THR A 67 3.36 -1.92 -9.42
CA THR A 67 2.43 -0.91 -9.95
C THR A 67 1.32 -1.55 -10.81
N ASP A 68 1.59 -2.67 -11.48
CA ASP A 68 0.60 -3.40 -12.27
C ASP A 68 -0.47 -4.08 -11.40
N LEU A 69 -0.24 -4.29 -10.10
CA LEU A 69 -1.29 -4.73 -9.17
C LEU A 69 -2.46 -3.74 -9.16
N PHE A 70 -2.19 -2.45 -9.36
CA PHE A 70 -3.20 -1.41 -9.52
C PHE A 70 -3.54 -1.16 -11.00
N ASN A 71 -2.52 -0.91 -11.83
CA ASN A 71 -2.67 -0.41 -13.20
C ASN A 71 -3.23 -1.45 -14.18
N ARG A 72 -2.98 -2.74 -13.95
CA ARG A 72 -3.35 -3.82 -14.90
C ARG A 72 -4.37 -4.81 -14.36
N THR A 73 -5.01 -4.46 -13.24
CA THR A 73 -6.12 -5.22 -12.67
C THR A 73 -7.38 -4.36 -12.63
N PRO A 74 -8.55 -4.93 -12.31
CA PRO A 74 -9.76 -4.14 -12.08
C PRO A 74 -9.68 -3.16 -10.90
N VAL A 75 -8.59 -3.09 -10.12
CA VAL A 75 -8.46 -2.17 -8.98
C VAL A 75 -8.65 -0.71 -9.41
N MET A 76 -7.98 -0.26 -10.48
CA MET A 76 -8.13 1.11 -10.98
C MET A 76 -9.58 1.43 -11.36
N ARG A 77 -10.27 0.50 -12.03
CA ARG A 77 -11.70 0.67 -12.37
C ARG A 77 -12.62 0.68 -11.14
N VAL A 78 -12.27 -0.06 -10.09
CA VAL A 78 -12.99 -0.02 -8.82
C VAL A 78 -12.80 1.33 -8.14
N ALA A 79 -11.58 1.85 -8.11
CA ALA A 79 -11.29 3.18 -7.57
C ALA A 79 -12.05 4.27 -8.33
N GLU A 80 -12.02 4.23 -9.66
CA GLU A 80 -12.75 5.17 -10.51
C GLU A 80 -14.26 5.15 -10.25
N ALA A 81 -14.84 3.96 -10.05
CA ALA A 81 -16.25 3.82 -9.75
C ALA A 81 -16.67 4.43 -8.40
N LEU A 82 -15.71 4.69 -7.51
CA LEU A 82 -15.91 5.34 -6.20
C LEU A 82 -15.57 6.84 -6.26
N MET A 83 -14.53 7.23 -7.00
CA MET A 83 -14.03 8.61 -7.08
C MET A 83 -14.74 9.46 -8.15
N GLY A 84 -15.42 8.82 -9.10
CA GLY A 84 -15.99 9.48 -10.27
C GLY A 84 -15.08 9.35 -11.49
N SER A 85 -15.67 9.59 -12.67
CA SER A 85 -14.94 9.52 -13.94
C SER A 85 -13.83 10.57 -14.03
N ASP A 86 -12.69 10.14 -14.56
CA ASP A 86 -11.43 10.83 -14.77
C ASP A 86 -10.73 11.34 -13.49
N ASN A 87 -11.07 10.76 -12.32
CA ASN A 87 -10.50 11.14 -11.02
C ASN A 87 -9.42 10.19 -10.49
N VAL A 88 -9.13 9.09 -11.19
CA VAL A 88 -8.06 8.15 -10.82
C VAL A 88 -6.98 8.11 -11.88
N ILE A 89 -5.74 8.37 -11.46
CA ILE A 89 -4.56 8.27 -12.32
C ILE A 89 -3.81 6.95 -12.10
N PRO A 90 -3.06 6.46 -13.10
CA PRO A 90 -2.18 5.31 -12.91
C PRO A 90 -1.18 5.52 -11.76
N CYS A 91 -0.91 4.47 -11.00
CA CYS A 91 0.13 4.49 -9.99
C CYS A 91 1.51 4.47 -10.65
N SER A 92 2.35 5.44 -10.31
CA SER A 92 3.78 5.48 -10.67
C SER A 92 4.68 4.80 -9.64
N GLY A 93 4.18 4.57 -8.42
CA GLY A 93 4.94 3.91 -7.38
C GLY A 93 4.07 3.20 -6.34
N ALA A 94 4.71 2.33 -5.57
CA ALA A 94 4.10 1.56 -4.50
C ALA A 94 4.91 1.71 -3.19
N GLN A 95 4.19 1.82 -2.08
CA GLN A 95 4.78 1.68 -0.75
C GLN A 95 4.69 0.21 -0.30
N ILE A 96 5.81 -0.34 0.17
CA ILE A 96 5.89 -1.70 0.69
C ILE A 96 5.81 -1.60 2.21
N ALA A 97 4.60 -1.71 2.76
CA ALA A 97 4.34 -1.59 4.20
C ALA A 97 4.66 -2.90 4.94
N LEU A 98 5.96 -3.17 5.13
CA LEU A 98 6.42 -4.35 5.87
C LEU A 98 6.11 -4.22 7.37
N ARG A 99 5.65 -5.32 7.97
CA ARG A 99 5.58 -5.49 9.41
C ARG A 99 6.38 -6.74 9.78
N PHE A 100 7.59 -6.54 10.28
CA PHE A 100 8.41 -7.66 10.73
C PHE A 100 7.80 -8.30 11.99
N PRO A 101 8.00 -9.62 12.18
CA PRO A 101 7.57 -10.30 13.40
C PRO A 101 8.19 -9.65 14.64
N SER A 102 7.38 -9.48 15.69
CA SER A 102 7.85 -9.09 17.01
C SER A 102 8.37 -10.32 17.78
N GLN A 103 9.07 -10.09 18.88
CA GLN A 103 9.53 -11.19 19.74
C GLN A 103 8.34 -11.99 20.28
N PRO A 104 8.43 -13.34 20.36
CA PRO A 104 7.39 -14.14 20.97
C PRO A 104 7.08 -13.66 22.40
N GLY A 105 5.80 -13.42 22.68
CA GLY A 105 5.33 -12.94 23.97
C GLY A 105 5.29 -11.41 24.13
N SER A 106 5.79 -10.63 23.18
CA SER A 106 5.62 -9.17 23.21
C SER A 106 4.16 -8.78 22.92
N GLU A 107 3.64 -7.76 23.62
CA GLU A 107 2.35 -7.17 23.28
C GLU A 107 2.37 -6.57 21.86
N ALA A 108 1.27 -6.76 21.14
CA ALA A 108 1.13 -6.15 19.82
C ALA A 108 0.96 -4.63 19.95
N THR A 109 1.74 -3.87 19.18
CA THR A 109 1.54 -2.42 19.07
C THR A 109 0.13 -2.13 18.55
N LYS A 110 -0.64 -1.35 19.31
CA LYS A 110 -1.96 -0.88 18.87
C LYS A 110 -1.79 0.07 17.68
N PRO A 111 -2.55 -0.10 16.59
CA PRO A 111 -2.50 0.84 15.47
C PRO A 111 -3.06 2.20 15.91
N GLY A 112 -2.35 3.28 15.59
CA GLY A 112 -2.86 4.65 15.70
C GLY A 112 -3.72 5.01 14.51
N GLY A 113 -4.82 5.72 14.74
CA GLY A 113 -5.66 6.27 13.66
C GLY A 113 -5.07 7.57 13.12
N HIS A 114 -5.19 7.77 11.81
CA HIS A 114 -4.93 9.05 11.15
C HIS A 114 -5.81 9.17 9.89
N LEU A 115 -5.91 10.38 9.34
CA LEU A 115 -6.50 10.62 8.03
C LEU A 115 -5.38 10.92 7.04
N ASP A 116 -5.33 10.14 5.96
CA ASP A 116 -4.42 10.39 4.85
C ASP A 116 -4.75 11.75 4.20
N GLY A 117 -3.71 12.53 3.87
CA GLY A 117 -3.86 13.86 3.27
C GLY A 117 -4.08 15.01 4.25
N LEU A 118 -4.31 14.75 5.55
CA LEU A 118 -4.17 15.80 6.56
C LEU A 118 -2.69 16.06 6.80
N GLY A 119 -2.21 17.22 6.37
CA GLY A 119 -0.84 17.64 6.60
C GLY A 119 -0.53 17.63 8.10
N ASN A 120 0.53 16.91 8.46
CA ASN A 120 1.01 16.82 9.84
C ASN A 120 2.44 17.36 9.98
N GLY A 121 3.00 17.96 8.92
CA GLY A 121 4.36 18.48 8.87
C GLY A 121 5.44 17.43 8.59
N SER A 122 5.09 16.13 8.61
CA SER A 122 6.02 15.01 8.35
C SER A 122 5.63 14.15 7.14
N ASN A 123 4.42 14.34 6.60
CA ASN A 123 3.87 13.64 5.43
C ASN A 123 3.95 14.49 4.14
N SER A 124 4.99 15.31 4.01
CA SER A 124 5.20 16.21 2.86
C SER A 124 4.10 17.26 2.64
N MET A 125 3.19 17.44 3.61
CA MET A 125 2.20 18.51 3.64
C MET A 125 2.31 19.31 4.94
N ALA A 126 2.17 20.64 4.84
CA ALA A 126 2.21 21.53 5.98
C ALA A 126 1.12 21.17 6.99
N LYS A 127 1.43 21.28 8.29
CA LYS A 127 0.45 21.01 9.34
C LYS A 127 -0.75 21.96 9.16
N GLY A 128 -1.93 21.38 8.94
CA GLY A 128 -3.16 22.18 8.89
C GLY A 128 -3.38 22.92 10.21
N VAL A 129 -3.91 24.14 10.14
CA VAL A 129 -4.44 24.86 11.31
C VAL A 129 -5.94 24.58 11.33
N TYR A 130 -6.42 23.93 12.38
CA TYR A 130 -7.82 23.61 12.61
C TYR A 130 -8.25 24.12 13.97
#